data_AF-A0A6M0G2R3-F1
#
_entry.id   AF-A0A6M0G2R3-F1
#
_cell.length_a   1.000
_cell.length_b   1.000
_cell.length_c   1.000
_cell.angle_alpha   90.00
_cell.angle_beta   90.00
_cell.angle_gamma   90.00
#
_symmetry.space_group_name_H-M   'P 1'
#
loop_
_entity.id
_entity.type
_entity.pdbx_description
1 polymer ?
#
loop_
_entity_poly.entity_id
_entity_poly.type
_entity_poly.pdbx_seq_one_letter_code
_entity_poly.pdbx_strand_id
1 'polypeptide(L)'
;MIEARLKGDDGAKELLEKAKQRLGDNPLRNALASFYLRPSGTGEGAVEFVHKSFGEFLCAERLKESLEEWTAEGRKRQKFFVDDEQLVEKIYDLLGYGGLTPEIVDYLMALLAVSEEFRPVQLFQRLKDFYFRWCDGEFIDLPEKALPLEKTRQFKELGIQLGQRQVDIYTGLNVMILLLELHRYALSRDDLKDQIVFYPCGQYDIEGFDNTRLLRIIGYCNCISIYSFLKIAGRFLRDVNFSGANLRGANLSGANLRGANLSGAYLTAVPAAMMYT
;
A
#
# COMPACT_ATOMS: atom_id res chain seq x y z
N MET A 1 13.32 11.24 10.70
CA MET A 1 12.91 9.97 10.03
C MET A 1 14.11 9.19 9.49
N ILE A 2 15.07 9.83 8.81
CA ILE A 2 16.32 9.19 8.31
C ILE A 2 17.37 9.02 9.42
N GLU A 3 17.54 10.00 10.31
CA GLU A 3 18.49 9.94 11.44
C GLU A 3 18.23 8.78 12.41
N ALA A 4 16.97 8.36 12.56
CA ALA A 4 16.61 7.19 13.34
C ALA A 4 17.03 5.86 12.67
N ARG A 5 17.13 5.82 11.34
CA ARG A 5 17.52 4.64 10.53
C ARG A 5 19.04 4.44 10.50
N LEU A 6 19.82 5.46 10.84
CA LEU A 6 21.29 5.42 10.86
C LEU A 6 21.88 4.81 12.14
N LYS A 7 21.04 4.48 13.15
CA LYS A 7 21.52 3.94 14.43
C LYS A 7 22.10 2.52 14.35
N GLY A 8 21.77 1.75 13.31
CA GLY A 8 22.11 0.32 13.20
C GLY A 8 23.02 -0.08 12.04
N ASP A 9 23.52 0.87 11.25
CA ASP A 9 24.40 0.61 10.11
C ASP A 9 25.75 1.31 10.34
N ASP A 10 26.73 0.54 10.82
CA ASP A 10 28.05 1.08 11.16
C ASP A 10 28.82 1.56 9.91
N GLY A 11 28.52 1.02 8.73
CA GLY A 11 29.04 1.52 7.45
C GLY A 11 28.44 2.88 7.08
N ALA A 12 27.13 3.07 7.33
CA ALA A 12 26.47 4.36 7.15
C ALA A 12 26.99 5.42 8.14
N LYS A 13 27.30 5.05 9.40
CA LYS A 13 27.92 5.95 10.38
C LYS A 13 29.32 6.39 9.96
N GLU A 14 30.13 5.46 9.47
CA GLU A 14 31.49 5.77 9.02
C GLU A 14 31.50 6.70 7.80
N LEU A 15 30.56 6.48 6.86
CA LEU A 15 30.33 7.37 5.73
C LEU A 15 29.84 8.77 6.14
N LEU A 16 28.96 8.85 7.14
CA LEU A 16 28.50 10.13 7.72
C LEU A 16 29.62 10.89 8.41
N GLU A 17 30.46 10.23 9.21
CA GLU A 17 31.59 10.88 9.87
C GLU A 17 32.64 11.35 8.85
N LYS A 18 32.92 10.56 7.81
CA LYS A 18 33.77 10.98 6.69
C LYS A 18 33.18 12.14 5.88
N ALA A 19 31.85 12.18 5.72
CA ALA A 19 31.16 13.28 5.03
C ALA A 19 31.18 14.57 5.86
N LYS A 20 30.97 14.49 7.18
CA LYS A 20 31.05 15.64 8.10
C LYS A 20 32.44 16.29 8.15
N GLN A 21 33.51 15.50 7.99
CA GLN A 21 34.89 16.02 7.97
C GLN A 21 35.26 16.78 6.69
N ARG A 22 34.49 16.64 5.61
CA ARG A 22 34.85 17.19 4.29
C ARG A 22 33.96 18.34 3.79
N LEU A 23 32.81 18.60 4.42
CA LEU A 23 31.76 19.40 3.80
C LEU A 23 31.20 20.46 4.76
N GLY A 24 31.20 21.73 4.32
CA GLY A 24 30.70 22.90 5.04
C GLY A 24 29.17 22.95 5.23
N ASP A 25 28.60 24.16 5.19
CA ASP A 25 27.31 24.62 5.80
C ASP A 25 25.98 23.88 5.52
N ASN A 26 25.97 22.70 4.91
CA ASN A 26 24.74 21.88 4.89
C ASN A 26 25.00 20.37 4.90
N PRO A 27 25.40 19.82 6.07
CA PRO A 27 25.84 18.43 6.19
C PRO A 27 24.73 17.40 5.87
N LEU A 28 23.45 17.75 6.07
CA LEU A 28 22.32 16.88 5.73
C LEU A 28 22.10 16.76 4.22
N ARG A 29 22.11 17.87 3.48
CA ARG A 29 21.95 17.87 2.03
C ARG A 29 23.10 17.13 1.33
N ASN A 30 24.32 17.28 1.86
CA ASN A 30 25.51 16.63 1.33
C ASN A 30 25.59 15.14 1.70
N ALA A 31 25.13 14.76 2.90
CA ALA A 31 24.98 13.36 3.27
C ALA A 31 23.95 12.65 2.38
N LEU A 32 22.78 13.28 2.13
CA LEU A 32 21.79 12.78 1.18
C LEU A 32 22.41 12.61 -0.22
N ALA A 33 23.12 13.61 -0.74
CA ALA A 33 23.83 13.49 -2.01
C ALA A 33 24.80 12.29 -2.03
N SER A 34 25.58 12.06 -0.96
CA SER A 34 26.48 10.89 -0.86
C SER A 34 25.78 9.53 -0.71
N PHE A 35 24.52 9.51 -0.25
CA PHE A 35 23.68 8.31 -0.22
C PHE A 35 23.15 7.93 -1.60
N TYR A 36 22.82 8.93 -2.42
CA TYR A 36 22.26 8.73 -3.76
C TYR A 36 23.33 8.59 -4.83
N LEU A 37 24.50 9.20 -4.64
CA LEU A 37 25.53 9.38 -5.65
C LEU A 37 26.88 8.86 -5.13
N ARG A 38 27.48 7.90 -5.84
CA ARG A 38 28.87 7.46 -5.63
C ARG A 38 29.69 7.72 -6.89
N PRO A 39 31.00 7.99 -6.81
CA PRO A 39 31.84 8.03 -7.99
C PRO A 39 31.78 6.68 -8.73
N SER A 40 31.49 6.73 -10.02
CA SER A 40 31.54 5.56 -10.91
C SER A 40 32.97 5.05 -11.00
N GLY A 41 33.15 3.73 -11.02
CA GLY A 41 34.46 3.11 -11.31
C GLY A 41 34.93 3.34 -12.75
N THR A 42 34.08 3.92 -13.60
CA THR A 42 34.28 4.10 -15.04
C THR A 42 34.32 5.59 -15.41
N GLY A 43 35.49 6.21 -15.25
CA GLY A 43 35.80 7.56 -15.76
C GLY A 43 35.71 8.68 -14.72
N GLU A 44 36.63 9.66 -14.83
CA GLU A 44 36.61 10.86 -13.99
C GLU A 44 35.32 11.66 -14.18
N GLY A 45 34.63 11.96 -13.08
CA GLY A 45 33.39 12.74 -13.07
C GLY A 45 32.11 11.93 -13.30
N ALA A 46 32.20 10.63 -13.57
CA ALA A 46 31.02 9.77 -13.64
C ALA A 46 30.51 9.42 -12.24
N VAL A 47 29.19 9.34 -12.08
CA VAL A 47 28.52 9.11 -10.80
C VAL A 47 27.53 7.95 -10.96
N GLU A 48 27.68 6.93 -10.12
CA GLU A 48 26.79 5.78 -10.00
C GLU A 48 25.69 6.06 -8.96
N PHE A 49 24.46 5.74 -9.33
CA PHE A 49 23.28 5.80 -8.45
C PHE A 49 23.05 4.44 -7.79
N VAL A 50 23.04 4.37 -6.46
CA VAL A 50 23.19 3.06 -5.77
C VAL A 50 22.08 2.72 -4.77
N HIS A 51 21.08 3.56 -4.53
CA HIS A 51 20.16 3.30 -3.41
C HIS A 51 18.76 2.79 -3.80
N LYS A 52 18.39 1.61 -3.28
CA LYS A 52 17.06 0.97 -3.38
C LYS A 52 15.91 1.94 -3.04
N SER A 53 16.14 2.86 -2.10
CA SER A 53 15.12 3.83 -1.68
C SER A 53 14.78 4.89 -2.73
N PHE A 54 15.59 5.06 -3.79
CA PHE A 54 15.25 6.00 -4.86
C PHE A 54 14.12 5.46 -5.75
N GLY A 55 14.16 4.18 -6.12
CA GLY A 55 13.06 3.55 -6.86
C GLY A 55 11.75 3.53 -6.06
N GLU A 56 11.84 3.29 -4.74
CA GLU A 56 10.69 3.36 -3.84
C GLU A 56 10.12 4.79 -3.75
N PHE A 57 10.99 5.80 -3.72
CA PHE A 57 10.57 7.20 -3.75
C PHE A 57 9.91 7.60 -5.07
N LEU A 58 10.49 7.25 -6.23
CA LEU A 58 9.88 7.52 -7.54
C LEU A 58 8.52 6.82 -7.69
N CYS A 59 8.40 5.60 -7.17
CA CYS A 59 7.12 4.90 -7.11
C CYS A 59 6.10 5.69 -6.26
N ALA A 60 6.51 6.20 -5.09
CA ALA A 60 5.68 7.03 -4.25
C ALA A 60 5.27 8.36 -4.92
N GLU A 61 6.15 9.02 -5.66
CA GLU A 61 5.81 10.23 -6.44
C GLU A 61 4.76 9.92 -7.51
N ARG A 62 4.95 8.84 -8.27
CA ARG A 62 3.98 8.42 -9.30
C ARG A 62 2.61 8.07 -8.69
N LEU A 63 2.62 7.41 -7.53
CA LEU A 63 1.42 7.10 -6.77
C LEU A 63 0.72 8.40 -6.33
N LYS A 64 1.45 9.36 -5.74
CA LYS A 64 0.92 10.65 -5.29
C LYS A 64 0.19 11.36 -6.43
N GLU A 65 0.85 11.56 -7.57
CA GLU A 65 0.26 12.23 -8.74
C GLU A 65 -1.04 11.56 -9.20
N SER A 66 -1.04 10.23 -9.24
CA SER A 66 -2.21 9.46 -9.68
C SER A 66 -3.36 9.58 -8.68
N LEU A 67 -3.10 9.47 -7.38
CA LEU A 67 -4.12 9.57 -6.34
C LEU A 67 -4.74 10.97 -6.29
N GLU A 68 -3.96 12.01 -6.54
CA GLU A 68 -4.46 13.39 -6.69
C GLU A 68 -5.33 13.53 -7.94
N GLU A 69 -4.87 13.02 -9.09
CA GLU A 69 -5.65 13.00 -10.35
C GLU A 69 -7.01 12.31 -10.16
N TRP A 70 -7.07 11.20 -9.41
CA TRP A 70 -8.31 10.46 -9.15
C TRP A 70 -9.33 11.23 -8.31
N THR A 71 -8.92 12.32 -7.67
CA THR A 71 -9.81 13.16 -6.86
C THR A 71 -10.00 14.57 -7.40
N ALA A 72 -9.30 14.90 -8.50
CA ALA A 72 -9.44 16.16 -9.20
C ALA A 72 -10.88 16.37 -9.70
N GLU A 73 -11.33 17.62 -9.68
CA GLU A 73 -12.70 17.97 -10.06
C GLU A 73 -12.93 17.76 -11.55
N GLY A 74 -14.10 17.19 -11.86
CA GLY A 74 -14.53 17.03 -13.24
C GLY A 74 -15.00 18.35 -13.86
N ARG A 75 -15.27 18.31 -15.17
CA ARG A 75 -15.89 19.43 -15.87
C ARG A 75 -17.38 19.17 -16.06
N LYS A 76 -18.19 20.22 -15.88
CA LYS A 76 -19.65 20.23 -16.16
C LYS A 76 -20.41 19.20 -15.29
N ARG A 77 -20.98 18.16 -15.90
CA ARG A 77 -21.84 17.15 -15.24
C ARG A 77 -21.05 16.03 -14.54
N GLN A 78 -19.74 15.93 -14.80
CA GLN A 78 -18.87 14.95 -14.16
C GLN A 78 -18.36 15.50 -12.84
N LYS A 79 -18.54 14.72 -11.76
CA LYS A 79 -18.07 15.07 -10.42
C LYS A 79 -16.54 15.06 -10.32
N PHE A 80 -15.90 14.10 -10.99
CA PHE A 80 -14.45 13.91 -10.99
C PHE A 80 -13.89 13.93 -12.41
N PHE A 81 -12.64 14.33 -12.55
CA PHE A 81 -11.92 14.32 -13.82
C PHE A 81 -11.77 12.90 -14.36
N VAL A 82 -11.44 11.96 -13.47
CA VAL A 82 -11.46 10.51 -13.72
C VAL A 82 -12.80 9.97 -13.25
N ASP A 83 -13.64 9.45 -14.16
CA ASP A 83 -14.91 8.82 -13.78
C ASP A 83 -14.71 7.43 -13.12
N ASP A 84 -15.79 6.80 -12.67
CA ASP A 84 -15.70 5.55 -11.91
C ASP A 84 -15.29 4.34 -12.76
N GLU A 85 -15.57 4.34 -14.06
CA GLU A 85 -15.14 3.26 -14.96
C GLU A 85 -13.63 3.38 -15.24
N GLN A 86 -13.17 4.59 -15.58
CA GLN A 86 -11.76 4.90 -15.79
C GLN A 86 -10.92 4.69 -14.53
N LEU A 87 -11.50 4.96 -13.35
CA LEU A 87 -10.80 4.77 -12.08
C LEU A 87 -10.42 3.31 -11.87
N VAL A 88 -11.33 2.37 -12.15
CA VAL A 88 -11.06 0.93 -11.99
C VAL A 88 -9.87 0.53 -12.85
N GLU A 89 -9.83 0.96 -14.12
CA GLU A 89 -8.72 0.67 -15.03
C GLU A 89 -7.38 1.24 -14.51
N LYS A 90 -7.39 2.52 -14.08
CA LYS A 90 -6.22 3.20 -13.52
C LYS A 90 -5.73 2.56 -12.22
N ILE A 91 -6.64 2.06 -11.37
CA ILE A 91 -6.29 1.31 -10.15
C ILE A 91 -5.53 0.04 -10.51
N TYR A 92 -6.02 -0.74 -11.48
CA TYR A 92 -5.32 -1.96 -11.93
C TYR A 92 -3.97 -1.66 -12.58
N ASP A 93 -3.87 -0.59 -13.37
CA ASP A 93 -2.60 -0.16 -13.96
C ASP A 93 -1.55 0.19 -12.92
N LEU A 94 -1.96 0.92 -11.88
CA LEU A 94 -1.04 1.46 -10.90
C LEU A 94 -0.69 0.48 -9.79
N LEU A 95 -1.66 -0.34 -9.36
CA LEU A 95 -1.57 -1.17 -8.17
C LEU A 95 -1.51 -2.68 -8.45
N GLY A 96 -1.57 -3.10 -9.73
CA GLY A 96 -1.53 -4.51 -10.12
C GLY A 96 -0.13 -5.13 -10.19
N TYR A 97 0.94 -4.32 -10.10
CA TYR A 97 2.32 -4.76 -10.26
C TYR A 97 3.04 -4.91 -8.90
N GLY A 98 2.74 -5.99 -8.18
CA GLY A 98 3.38 -6.33 -6.91
C GLY A 98 2.81 -5.59 -5.69
N GLY A 99 3.16 -6.05 -4.49
CA GLY A 99 2.69 -5.45 -3.24
C GLY A 99 3.47 -4.19 -2.85
N LEU A 100 2.78 -3.17 -2.35
CA LEU A 100 3.39 -1.95 -1.81
C LEU A 100 4.29 -2.26 -0.62
N THR A 101 5.51 -1.73 -0.62
CA THR A 101 6.42 -1.84 0.53
C THR A 101 6.12 -0.74 1.54
N PRO A 102 6.44 -0.95 2.84
CA PRO A 102 6.28 0.10 3.84
C PRO A 102 7.06 1.37 3.52
N GLU A 103 8.22 1.24 2.88
CA GLU A 103 9.01 2.38 2.43
C GLU A 103 8.28 3.22 1.38
N ILE A 104 7.66 2.59 0.36
CA ILE A 104 6.87 3.30 -0.66
C ILE A 104 5.70 4.03 0.01
N VAL A 105 4.99 3.34 0.91
CA VAL A 105 3.82 3.90 1.60
C VAL A 105 4.19 5.05 2.53
N ASP A 106 5.29 4.93 3.29
CA ASP A 106 5.78 6.01 4.15
C ASP A 106 6.13 7.25 3.34
N TYR A 107 6.82 7.09 2.20
CA TYR A 107 7.10 8.20 1.29
C TYR A 107 5.83 8.81 0.71
N LEU A 108 4.91 7.96 0.24
CA LEU A 108 3.64 8.39 -0.35
C LEU A 108 2.82 9.23 0.64
N MET A 109 2.64 8.74 1.87
CA MET A 109 1.86 9.45 2.88
C MET A 109 2.54 10.76 3.30
N ALA A 110 3.88 10.80 3.36
CA ALA A 110 4.60 12.04 3.62
C ALA A 110 4.43 13.07 2.48
N LEU A 111 4.45 12.63 1.23
CA LEU A 111 4.24 13.48 0.05
C LEU A 111 2.80 14.01 -0.03
N LEU A 112 1.80 13.17 0.26
CA LEU A 112 0.40 13.57 0.28
C LEU A 112 0.10 14.54 1.43
N ALA A 113 0.68 14.33 2.61
CA ALA A 113 0.41 15.14 3.79
C ALA A 113 0.79 16.63 3.65
N VAL A 114 1.72 16.95 2.75
CA VAL A 114 2.16 18.33 2.47
C VAL A 114 1.58 18.90 1.17
N SER A 115 0.78 18.13 0.45
CA SER A 115 0.22 18.53 -0.84
C SER A 115 -1.09 19.29 -0.67
N GLU A 116 -1.22 20.44 -1.32
CA GLU A 116 -2.45 21.24 -1.33
C GLU A 116 -3.56 20.59 -2.18
N GLU A 117 -3.19 19.71 -3.12
CA GLU A 117 -4.12 19.00 -3.99
C GLU A 117 -4.70 17.74 -3.34
N PHE A 118 -4.20 17.35 -2.16
CA PHE A 118 -4.60 16.11 -1.52
C PHE A 118 -6.01 16.21 -0.90
N ARG A 119 -6.93 15.40 -1.45
CA ARG A 119 -8.35 15.33 -1.05
C ARG A 119 -8.65 13.98 -0.36
N PRO A 120 -8.26 13.79 0.92
CA PRO A 120 -8.24 12.48 1.58
C PRO A 120 -9.62 11.84 1.72
N VAL A 121 -10.67 12.62 1.96
CA VAL A 121 -12.04 12.09 2.15
C VAL A 121 -12.59 11.52 0.83
N GLN A 122 -12.39 12.25 -0.27
CA GLN A 122 -12.81 11.82 -1.60
C GLN A 122 -12.01 10.58 -2.02
N LEU A 123 -10.68 10.60 -1.83
CA LEU A 123 -9.84 9.45 -2.16
C LEU A 123 -10.28 8.21 -1.40
N PHE A 124 -10.49 8.35 -0.08
CA PHE A 124 -10.95 7.27 0.77
C PHE A 124 -12.25 6.66 0.27
N GLN A 125 -13.26 7.50 -0.02
CA GLN A 125 -14.56 7.01 -0.49
C GLN A 125 -14.43 6.21 -1.79
N ARG A 126 -13.69 6.73 -2.77
CA ARG A 126 -13.51 6.06 -4.08
C ARG A 126 -12.75 4.74 -3.96
N LEU A 127 -11.68 4.70 -3.17
CA LEU A 127 -10.93 3.47 -2.91
C LEU A 127 -11.74 2.45 -2.12
N LYS A 128 -12.56 2.90 -1.16
CA LYS A 128 -13.42 2.05 -0.35
C LYS A 128 -14.49 1.37 -1.21
N ASP A 129 -15.09 2.13 -2.12
CA ASP A 129 -16.09 1.60 -3.06
C ASP A 129 -15.47 0.55 -3.99
N PHE A 130 -14.26 0.80 -4.51
CA PHE A 130 -13.50 -0.21 -5.26
C PHE A 130 -13.21 -1.46 -4.40
N TYR A 131 -12.73 -1.28 -3.16
CA TYR A 131 -12.35 -2.37 -2.27
C TYR A 131 -13.51 -3.33 -2.01
N PHE A 132 -14.71 -2.83 -1.73
CA PHE A 132 -15.86 -3.72 -1.48
C PHE A 132 -16.30 -4.46 -2.75
N ARG A 133 -16.34 -3.79 -3.91
CA ARG A 133 -16.59 -4.43 -5.22
C ARG A 133 -15.58 -5.54 -5.53
N TRP A 134 -14.29 -5.29 -5.23
CA TRP A 134 -13.23 -6.29 -5.36
C TRP A 134 -13.44 -7.48 -4.41
N CYS A 135 -13.83 -7.22 -3.14
CA CYS A 135 -14.11 -8.28 -2.17
C CYS A 135 -15.28 -9.18 -2.59
N ASP A 136 -16.21 -8.64 -3.38
CA ASP A 136 -17.38 -9.35 -3.91
C ASP A 136 -17.08 -10.08 -5.23
N GLY A 137 -15.84 -10.04 -5.72
CA GLY A 137 -15.40 -10.77 -6.92
C GLY A 137 -15.74 -10.10 -8.25
N GLU A 138 -16.28 -8.87 -8.22
CA GLU A 138 -16.85 -8.22 -9.40
C GLU A 138 -15.88 -8.19 -10.60
N PHE A 139 -14.61 -7.87 -10.37
CA PHE A 139 -13.65 -7.66 -11.47
C PHE A 139 -13.06 -8.94 -12.06
N ILE A 140 -13.24 -10.09 -11.40
CA ILE A 140 -12.78 -11.39 -11.90
C ILE A 140 -13.91 -12.22 -12.52
N ASP A 141 -15.15 -12.01 -12.05
CA ASP A 141 -16.32 -12.77 -12.49
C ASP A 141 -17.00 -12.17 -13.74
N LEU A 142 -16.65 -10.94 -14.14
CA LEU A 142 -17.23 -10.28 -15.31
C LEU A 142 -16.71 -10.87 -16.64
N PRO A 143 -17.59 -11.42 -17.51
CA PRO A 143 -17.19 -12.06 -18.76
C PRO A 143 -16.79 -11.07 -19.87
N GLU A 144 -17.27 -9.83 -19.86
CA GLU A 144 -17.06 -8.86 -20.95
C GLU A 144 -15.84 -7.95 -20.75
N LYS A 145 -15.36 -7.76 -19.51
CA LYS A 145 -14.18 -6.95 -19.16
C LYS A 145 -13.44 -7.55 -17.96
N ALA A 146 -12.75 -8.66 -18.17
CA ALA A 146 -11.86 -9.22 -17.15
C ALA A 146 -10.57 -8.37 -17.07
N LEU A 147 -10.66 -7.20 -16.42
CA LEU A 147 -9.55 -6.24 -16.29
C LEU A 147 -8.23 -6.87 -15.81
N PRO A 148 -8.22 -7.80 -14.82
CA PRO A 148 -6.99 -8.49 -14.43
C PRO A 148 -6.34 -9.29 -15.58
N LEU A 149 -7.14 -9.86 -16.48
CA LEU A 149 -6.67 -10.60 -17.64
C LEU A 149 -6.09 -9.67 -18.71
N GLU A 150 -6.73 -8.53 -18.95
CA GLU A 150 -6.23 -7.51 -19.87
C GLU A 150 -4.87 -6.97 -19.40
N LYS A 151 -4.75 -6.62 -18.12
CA LYS A 151 -3.46 -6.19 -17.55
C LYS A 151 -2.40 -7.27 -17.63
N THR A 152 -2.77 -8.54 -17.42
CA THR A 152 -1.84 -9.67 -17.62
C THR A 152 -1.29 -9.72 -19.05
N ARG A 153 -2.11 -9.41 -20.07
CA ARG A 153 -1.63 -9.37 -21.47
C ARG A 153 -0.64 -8.22 -21.68
N GLN A 154 -0.93 -7.03 -21.16
CA GLN A 154 -0.05 -5.87 -21.24
C GLN A 154 1.30 -6.13 -20.53
N PHE A 155 1.28 -6.76 -19.36
CA PHE A 155 2.51 -7.13 -18.66
C PHE A 155 3.36 -8.14 -19.44
N LYS A 156 2.75 -9.11 -20.12
CA LYS A 156 3.50 -10.06 -20.97
C LYS A 156 4.25 -9.37 -22.11
N GLU A 157 3.67 -8.34 -22.72
CA GLU A 157 4.32 -7.54 -23.77
C GLU A 157 5.57 -6.81 -23.24
N LEU A 158 5.59 -6.48 -21.95
CA LEU A 158 6.72 -5.87 -21.24
C LEU A 158 7.70 -6.90 -20.64
N GLY A 159 7.53 -8.19 -20.92
CA GLY A 159 8.36 -9.26 -20.37
C GLY A 159 8.07 -9.62 -18.91
N ILE A 160 7.00 -9.08 -18.33
CA ILE A 160 6.56 -9.35 -16.96
C ILE A 160 5.67 -10.60 -16.95
N GLN A 161 6.03 -11.59 -16.14
CA GLN A 161 5.27 -12.82 -15.98
C GLN A 161 4.44 -12.80 -14.68
N LEU A 162 3.26 -12.19 -14.76
CA LEU A 162 2.25 -12.24 -13.69
C LEU A 162 0.99 -12.95 -14.19
N GLY A 163 0.41 -13.81 -13.36
CA GLY A 163 -0.90 -14.41 -13.62
C GLY A 163 -2.05 -13.49 -13.23
N GLN A 164 -3.22 -13.71 -13.83
CA GLN A 164 -4.45 -12.94 -13.59
C GLN A 164 -4.76 -12.79 -12.09
N ARG A 165 -4.72 -13.88 -11.33
CA ARG A 165 -4.96 -13.86 -9.87
C ARG A 165 -3.90 -13.05 -9.12
N GLN A 166 -2.65 -13.07 -9.57
CA GLN A 166 -1.59 -12.29 -8.94
C GLN A 166 -1.84 -10.79 -9.11
N VAL A 167 -2.16 -10.36 -10.33
CA VAL A 167 -2.52 -8.97 -10.62
C VAL A 167 -3.69 -8.54 -9.74
N ASP A 168 -4.75 -9.34 -9.70
CA ASP A 168 -5.95 -9.02 -8.92
C ASP A 168 -5.71 -8.95 -7.40
N ILE A 169 -4.96 -9.91 -6.86
CA ILE A 169 -4.59 -9.94 -5.44
C ILE A 169 -3.69 -8.74 -5.08
N TYR A 170 -2.73 -8.39 -5.93
CA TYR A 170 -1.90 -7.20 -5.70
C TYR A 170 -2.75 -5.94 -5.70
N THR A 171 -3.62 -5.75 -6.68
CA THR A 171 -4.52 -4.59 -6.77
C THR A 171 -5.36 -4.45 -5.51
N GLY A 172 -6.10 -5.50 -5.13
CA GLY A 172 -7.00 -5.45 -3.97
C GLY A 172 -6.28 -5.22 -2.64
N LEU A 173 -5.15 -5.89 -2.41
CA LEU A 173 -4.39 -5.72 -1.18
C LEU A 173 -3.69 -4.35 -1.12
N ASN A 174 -3.22 -3.82 -2.25
CA ASN A 174 -2.64 -2.48 -2.29
C ASN A 174 -3.69 -1.40 -2.02
N VAL A 175 -4.91 -1.54 -2.56
CA VAL A 175 -6.02 -0.65 -2.21
C VAL A 175 -6.36 -0.76 -0.72
N MET A 176 -6.40 -1.99 -0.16
CA MET A 176 -6.61 -2.19 1.28
C MET A 176 -5.52 -1.48 2.11
N ILE A 177 -4.26 -1.56 1.71
CA ILE A 177 -3.14 -0.86 2.36
C ILE A 177 -3.38 0.64 2.35
N LEU A 178 -3.71 1.23 1.20
CA LEU A 178 -3.99 2.67 1.11
C LEU A 178 -5.16 3.09 2.01
N LEU A 179 -6.22 2.29 2.09
CA LEU A 179 -7.36 2.54 2.99
C LEU A 179 -6.97 2.51 4.47
N LEU A 180 -6.13 1.54 4.87
CA LEU A 180 -5.58 1.47 6.24
C LEU A 180 -4.72 2.70 6.56
N GLU A 181 -3.93 3.16 5.59
CA GLU A 181 -3.05 4.32 5.76
C GLU A 181 -3.83 5.64 5.83
N LEU A 182 -4.84 5.81 4.98
CA LEU A 182 -5.76 6.95 5.04
C LEU A 182 -6.53 6.99 6.37
N HIS A 183 -6.99 5.84 6.85
CA HIS A 183 -7.62 5.74 8.17
C HIS A 183 -6.68 6.21 9.29
N ARG A 184 -5.43 5.75 9.28
CA ARG A 184 -4.44 6.16 10.28
C ARG A 184 -4.05 7.63 10.18
N TYR A 185 -3.93 8.14 8.96
CA TYR A 185 -3.74 9.57 8.72
C TYR A 185 -4.86 10.39 9.36
N ALA A 186 -6.11 9.96 9.18
CA ALA A 186 -7.28 10.60 9.78
C ALA A 186 -7.36 10.46 11.30
N LEU A 187 -6.97 9.32 11.89
CA LEU A 187 -6.97 9.14 13.35
C LEU A 187 -6.14 10.19 14.09
N SER A 188 -5.09 10.71 13.46
CA SER A 188 -4.23 11.75 14.02
C SER A 188 -4.76 13.19 13.88
N ARG A 189 -5.96 13.35 13.31
CA ARG A 189 -6.51 14.65 12.88
C ARG A 189 -7.98 14.79 13.26
N ASP A 190 -8.28 15.77 14.11
CA ASP A 190 -9.64 15.99 14.62
C ASP A 190 -10.66 16.34 13.53
N ASP A 191 -10.23 16.96 12.44
CA ASP A 191 -11.06 17.32 11.29
C ASP A 191 -11.41 16.11 10.39
N LEU A 192 -10.64 15.02 10.45
CA LEU A 192 -10.80 13.86 9.55
C LEU A 192 -11.23 12.57 10.23
N LYS A 193 -10.96 12.40 11.53
CA LYS A 193 -11.16 11.13 12.26
C LYS A 193 -12.58 10.57 12.18
N ASP A 194 -13.60 11.42 12.08
CA ASP A 194 -15.01 11.01 11.98
C ASP A 194 -15.46 10.78 10.52
N GLN A 195 -14.71 11.32 9.55
CA GLN A 195 -15.02 11.21 8.12
C GLN A 195 -14.37 9.99 7.46
N ILE A 196 -13.22 9.55 7.98
CA ILE A 196 -12.40 8.48 7.40
C ILE A 196 -12.21 7.37 8.43
N VAL A 197 -13.19 6.47 8.48
CA VAL A 197 -13.14 5.26 9.31
C VAL A 197 -13.20 4.03 8.44
N PHE A 198 -12.13 3.25 8.43
CA PHE A 198 -12.06 2.04 7.61
C PHE A 198 -12.35 0.78 8.41
N TYR A 199 -13.38 0.06 7.98
CA TYR A 199 -13.74 -1.26 8.49
C TYR A 199 -13.60 -2.27 7.35
N PRO A 200 -12.51 -3.07 7.28
CA PRO A 200 -12.33 -4.05 6.21
C PRO A 200 -13.52 -5.02 6.07
N CYS A 201 -14.14 -5.42 7.19
CA CYS A 201 -15.34 -6.27 7.21
C CYS A 201 -16.66 -5.48 7.14
N GLY A 202 -16.64 -4.17 6.91
CA GLY A 202 -17.80 -3.29 7.11
C GLY A 202 -18.00 -2.95 8.59
N GLN A 203 -18.79 -1.91 8.88
CA GLN A 203 -19.03 -1.49 10.26
C GLN A 203 -19.98 -2.47 10.94
N TYR A 204 -19.60 -2.96 12.13
CA TYR A 204 -20.38 -3.91 12.90
C TYR A 204 -21.80 -3.40 13.17
N ASP A 205 -22.80 -4.28 13.05
CA ASP A 205 -24.24 -3.98 13.21
C ASP A 205 -24.81 -2.94 12.23
N ILE A 206 -24.12 -2.66 11.12
CA ILE A 206 -24.62 -1.84 10.01
C ILE A 206 -24.74 -2.71 8.75
N GLU A 207 -25.68 -2.37 7.87
CA GLU A 207 -25.82 -2.98 6.56
C GLU A 207 -24.48 -2.98 5.79
N GLY A 208 -24.15 -4.11 5.18
CA GLY A 208 -22.86 -4.33 4.49
C GLY A 208 -21.74 -4.93 5.35
N PHE A 209 -21.99 -5.16 6.64
CA PHE A 209 -21.10 -5.97 7.48
C PHE A 209 -21.06 -7.42 7.02
N ASP A 210 -19.84 -7.94 6.83
CA ASP A 210 -19.58 -9.34 6.51
C ASP A 210 -18.40 -9.84 7.34
N ASN A 211 -18.73 -10.63 8.36
CA ASN A 211 -17.73 -11.19 9.26
C ASN A 211 -16.75 -12.15 8.55
N THR A 212 -17.10 -12.75 7.41
CA THR A 212 -16.25 -13.70 6.69
C THR A 212 -15.38 -13.05 5.62
N ARG A 213 -15.61 -11.77 5.28
CA ARG A 213 -14.90 -11.09 4.17
C ARG A 213 -13.39 -11.22 4.26
N LEU A 214 -12.82 -11.00 5.45
CA LEU A 214 -11.38 -11.12 5.65
C LEU A 214 -10.86 -12.55 5.46
N LEU A 215 -11.61 -13.58 5.89
CA LEU A 215 -11.25 -14.98 5.62
C LEU A 215 -11.30 -15.29 4.12
N ARG A 216 -12.29 -14.76 3.39
CA ARG A 216 -12.35 -14.93 1.93
C ARG A 216 -11.15 -14.27 1.25
N ILE A 217 -10.77 -13.05 1.66
CA ILE A 217 -9.56 -12.37 1.17
C ILE A 217 -8.31 -13.20 1.43
N ILE A 218 -8.10 -13.67 2.67
CA ILE A 218 -6.95 -14.51 3.03
C ILE A 218 -6.94 -15.80 2.20
N GLY A 219 -8.08 -16.48 2.09
CA GLY A 219 -8.23 -17.70 1.30
C GLY A 219 -7.94 -17.48 -0.19
N TYR A 220 -8.39 -16.36 -0.75
CA TYR A 220 -8.10 -15.99 -2.13
C TYR A 220 -6.61 -15.73 -2.34
N CYS A 221 -5.95 -15.01 -1.43
CA CYS A 221 -4.50 -14.77 -1.46
C CYS A 221 -3.69 -16.07 -1.40
N ASN A 222 -4.19 -17.09 -0.70
CA ASN A 222 -3.54 -18.40 -0.60
C ASN A 222 -3.48 -19.16 -1.94
N CYS A 223 -4.23 -18.74 -2.96
CA CYS A 223 -4.11 -19.27 -4.33
C CYS A 223 -2.73 -19.00 -4.96
N ILE A 224 -1.98 -18.00 -4.47
CA ILE A 224 -0.60 -17.74 -4.89
C ILE A 224 0.39 -18.43 -3.95
N SER A 225 0.18 -18.26 -2.65
CA SER A 225 1.03 -18.82 -1.58
C SER A 225 0.33 -18.59 -0.24
N ILE A 226 0.46 -19.54 0.69
CA ILE A 226 -0.18 -19.53 2.02
C ILE A 226 0.22 -18.34 2.94
N TYR A 227 1.21 -17.54 2.54
CA TYR A 227 1.66 -16.34 3.26
C TYR A 227 1.46 -15.04 2.47
N SER A 228 0.83 -15.07 1.29
CA SER A 228 0.72 -13.91 0.40
C SER A 228 0.05 -12.71 1.07
N PHE A 229 -1.05 -12.94 1.79
CA PHE A 229 -1.75 -11.89 2.53
C PHE A 229 -0.83 -11.22 3.55
N LEU A 230 -0.13 -12.01 4.38
CA LEU A 230 0.78 -11.50 5.41
C LEU A 230 1.98 -10.76 4.80
N LYS A 231 2.53 -11.28 3.71
CA LYS A 231 3.68 -10.68 3.01
C LYS A 231 3.36 -9.27 2.51
N ILE A 232 2.13 -9.05 2.05
CA ILE A 232 1.71 -7.78 1.43
C ILE A 232 1.08 -6.86 2.48
N ALA A 233 0.00 -7.29 3.14
CA ALA A 233 -0.79 -6.45 4.04
C ALA A 233 -0.36 -6.53 5.52
N GLY A 234 0.34 -7.60 5.93
CA GLY A 234 0.57 -7.91 7.34
C GLY A 234 1.29 -6.82 8.15
N ARG A 235 2.20 -6.05 7.53
CA ARG A 235 2.91 -4.94 8.20
C ARG A 235 2.02 -3.70 8.42
N PHE A 236 0.88 -3.62 7.73
CA PHE A 236 0.01 -2.45 7.67
C PHE A 236 -1.24 -2.56 8.56
N LEU A 237 -1.47 -3.70 9.21
CA LEU A 237 -2.67 -3.97 10.01
C LEU A 237 -2.70 -3.28 11.39
N ARG A 238 -1.84 -2.28 11.64
CA ARG A 238 -1.89 -1.50 12.88
C ARG A 238 -3.10 -0.57 12.87
N ASP A 239 -3.71 -0.39 14.03
CA ASP A 239 -4.90 0.45 14.27
C ASP A 239 -6.13 0.07 13.42
N VAL A 240 -6.14 -1.13 12.82
CA VAL A 240 -7.25 -1.61 11.99
C VAL A 240 -8.47 -1.98 12.84
N ASN A 241 -9.66 -1.73 12.32
CA ASN A 241 -10.89 -2.18 12.95
C ASN A 241 -11.41 -3.50 12.38
N PHE A 242 -11.14 -4.60 13.10
CA PHE A 242 -11.64 -5.95 12.82
C PHE A 242 -12.76 -6.37 13.79
N SER A 243 -13.50 -5.42 14.36
CA SER A 243 -14.61 -5.74 15.26
C SER A 243 -15.63 -6.68 14.61
N GLY A 244 -15.99 -7.75 15.31
CA GLY A 244 -16.94 -8.76 14.82
C GLY A 244 -16.40 -9.70 13.73
N ALA A 245 -15.17 -9.50 13.23
CA ALA A 245 -14.63 -10.30 12.14
C ALA A 245 -14.48 -11.77 12.54
N ASN A 246 -14.82 -12.68 11.63
CA ASN A 246 -14.48 -14.08 11.75
C ASN A 246 -13.01 -14.25 11.36
N LEU A 247 -12.18 -14.64 12.32
CA LEU A 247 -10.76 -14.87 12.18
C LEU A 247 -10.38 -16.30 12.56
N ARG A 248 -11.39 -17.20 12.65
CA ARG A 248 -11.17 -18.60 13.00
C ARG A 248 -10.26 -19.24 11.95
N GLY A 249 -9.14 -19.76 12.44
CA GLY A 249 -8.12 -20.39 11.61
C GLY A 249 -7.31 -19.45 10.70
N ALA A 250 -7.50 -18.13 10.78
CA ALA A 250 -6.68 -17.18 10.03
C ALA A 250 -5.24 -17.19 10.56
N ASN A 251 -4.26 -17.42 9.68
CA ASN A 251 -2.86 -17.23 10.05
C ASN A 251 -2.50 -15.75 9.96
N LEU A 252 -2.46 -15.07 11.11
CA LEU A 252 -1.98 -13.69 11.25
C LEU A 252 -0.65 -13.62 12.03
N SER A 253 0.08 -14.73 12.11
CA SER A 253 1.36 -14.80 12.82
C SER A 253 2.38 -13.84 12.21
N GLY A 254 2.95 -12.97 13.02
CA GLY A 254 3.90 -11.93 12.56
C GLY A 254 3.25 -10.69 11.94
N ALA A 255 1.92 -10.61 11.85
CA ALA A 255 1.25 -9.38 11.47
C ALA A 255 1.40 -8.30 12.55
N ASN A 256 1.52 -7.05 12.13
CA ASN A 256 1.51 -5.91 13.03
C ASN A 256 0.06 -5.53 13.37
N LEU A 257 -0.47 -6.08 14.46
CA LEU A 257 -1.83 -5.79 14.97
C LEU A 257 -1.84 -4.78 16.13
N ARG A 258 -0.77 -3.98 16.29
CA ARG A 258 -0.72 -2.96 17.34
C ARG A 258 -1.90 -2.00 17.18
N GLY A 259 -2.66 -1.79 18.26
CA GLY A 259 -3.81 -0.89 18.26
C GLY A 259 -5.05 -1.42 17.52
N ALA A 260 -5.00 -2.63 16.95
CA ALA A 260 -6.13 -3.20 16.23
C ALA A 260 -7.33 -3.44 17.17
N ASN A 261 -8.53 -3.09 16.71
CA ASN A 261 -9.78 -3.41 17.42
C ASN A 261 -10.25 -4.80 16.99
N LEU A 262 -10.22 -5.77 17.91
CA LEU A 262 -10.69 -7.15 17.73
C LEU A 262 -11.94 -7.47 18.57
N SER A 263 -12.65 -6.45 19.05
CA SER A 263 -13.83 -6.62 19.89
C SER A 263 -14.88 -7.46 19.17
N GLY A 264 -15.34 -8.53 19.81
CA GLY A 264 -16.32 -9.46 19.22
C GLY A 264 -15.80 -10.31 18.05
N ALA A 265 -14.50 -10.28 17.73
CA ALA A 265 -13.92 -11.11 16.68
C ALA A 265 -13.89 -12.59 17.10
N TYR A 266 -14.17 -13.49 16.15
CA TYR A 266 -14.14 -14.93 16.38
C TYR A 266 -12.71 -15.46 16.19
N LEU A 267 -11.99 -15.66 17.31
CA LEU A 267 -10.60 -16.10 17.34
C LEU A 267 -10.51 -17.54 17.91
N THR A 268 -10.77 -18.55 17.09
CA THR A 268 -10.36 -19.92 17.44
C THR A 268 -9.09 -20.25 16.66
N ALA A 269 -8.00 -20.52 17.37
CA ALA A 269 -6.70 -20.83 16.78
C ALA A 269 -6.76 -22.11 15.94
N VAL A 270 -5.97 -22.18 14.85
CA VAL A 270 -5.58 -23.48 14.30
C VAL A 270 -4.58 -24.10 15.29
N PRO A 271 -4.76 -25.37 15.72
CA PRO A 271 -3.75 -26.04 16.53
C PRO A 271 -2.40 -26.02 15.81
N ALA A 272 -1.32 -25.66 16.51
CA ALA A 272 0.04 -25.57 15.97
C ALA A 272 0.50 -26.85 15.23
N ALA A 273 -0.12 -27.99 15.54
CA ALA A 273 0.13 -29.27 14.88
C ALA A 273 -0.24 -29.30 13.38
N MET A 274 -1.14 -28.43 12.90
CA MET A 274 -1.54 -28.38 11.48
C MET A 274 -0.69 -27.43 10.62
N MET A 275 0.28 -26.72 11.21
CA MET A 275 1.16 -25.80 10.46
C MET A 275 2.43 -26.48 9.91
N TYR A 276 2.68 -27.75 10.25
CA TYR A 276 3.90 -28.49 9.90
C TYR A 276 3.67 -29.77 9.08
N THR A 277 2.47 -29.97 8.53
CA THR A 277 2.12 -31.10 7.65
C THR A 277 1.73 -30.60 6.28
#